data_AF-A0A522VN56-F1
#
_entry.id   AF-A0A522VN56-F1
#
_cell.length_a   1.000
_cell.length_b   1.000
_cell.length_c   1.000
_cell.angle_alpha   90.00
_cell.angle_beta   90.00
_cell.angle_gamma   90.00
#
_symmetry.space_group_name_H-M   'P 1'
#
loop_
_entity.id
_entity.type
_entity.pdbx_description
1 polymer ?
#
loop_
_entity_poly.entity_id
_entity_poly.type
_entity_poly.pdbx_seq_one_letter_code
_entity_poly.pdbx_strand_id
1 'polypeptide(L)' 'MIGNILIVDDEPSALKLLKDILTADGHVVRPFNNGELALRSIYPVAKCAWCMGKAKYFV' A
#
# COMPACT_ATOMS: atom_id res chain seq x y z
N MET A 1 8.01 7.31 -16.15
CA MET A 1 8.46 8.03 -14.93
C MET A 1 8.12 7.12 -13.76
N ILE A 2 9.10 6.64 -13.00
CA ILE A 2 8.88 5.58 -12.00
C ILE A 2 8.17 6.17 -10.78
N GLY A 3 7.04 5.58 -10.38
CA GLY A 3 6.22 6.04 -9.25
C GLY A 3 5.74 4.88 -8.38
N ASN A 4 5.53 5.15 -7.10
CA ASN A 4 4.89 4.22 -6.17
C ASN A 4 3.36 4.30 -6.35
N ILE A 5 2.74 3.19 -6.74
CA ILE A 5 1.29 3.12 -6.99
C ILE A 5 0.66 2.20 -5.95
N LEU A 6 -0.39 2.71 -5.31
CA LEU A 6 -1.18 2.00 -4.31
C LEU A 6 -2.48 1.56 -4.98
N ILE A 7 -2.75 0.26 -4.99
CA ILE A 7 -3.92 -0.31 -5.66
C ILE A 7 -4.78 -0.99 -4.62
N VAL A 8 -6.06 -0.65 -4.60
CA VAL A 8 -7.04 -1.20 -3.67
C VAL A 8 -8.18 -1.80 -4.48
N ASP A 9 -8.36 -3.10 -4.36
CA ASP A 9 -9.48 -3.82 -4.97
C ASP A 9 -9.90 -4.98 -4.06
N ASP A 10 -11.17 -5.32 -4.07
CA ASP A 10 -11.71 -6.46 -3.32
C ASP A 10 -11.54 -7.76 -4.12
N GLU A 11 -11.35 -7.68 -5.44
CA GLU A 11 -11.13 -8.84 -6.30
C GLU A 11 -9.63 -9.18 -6.45
N PRO A 12 -9.19 -10.39 -6.04
CA PRO A 12 -7.78 -10.77 -6.15
C PRO A 12 -7.29 -10.94 -7.60
N SER A 13 -8.18 -11.29 -8.54
CA SER A 13 -7.80 -11.45 -9.95
C SER A 13 -7.48 -10.10 -10.61
N ALA A 14 -8.31 -9.08 -10.35
CA ALA A 14 -8.05 -7.71 -10.80
C ALA A 14 -6.74 -7.17 -10.23
N LEU A 15 -6.49 -7.32 -8.92
CA LEU A 15 -5.24 -6.90 -8.28
C LEU A 15 -4.00 -7.52 -8.92
N LYS A 16 -4.06 -8.81 -9.25
CA LYS A 16 -2.93 -9.50 -9.88
C LYS A 16 -2.65 -8.96 -11.29
N LEU A 17 -3.71 -8.78 -12.09
CA LEU A 17 -3.59 -8.25 -13.45
C LEU A 17 -3.05 -6.81 -13.46
N LEU A 18 -3.58 -5.93 -12.59
CA LEU A 18 -3.10 -4.55 -12.47
C LEU A 18 -1.65 -4.49 -11.97
N LYS A 19 -1.29 -5.33 -10.99
CA LYS A 19 0.09 -5.42 -10.50
C LYS A 19 1.05 -5.79 -11.62
N ASP A 20 0.71 -6.81 -12.40
CA ASP A 20 1.59 -7.32 -13.45
C ASP A 20 1.80 -6.26 -14.55
N ILE A 21 0.74 -5.56 -14.96
CA ILE A 21 0.82 -4.49 -15.96
C ILE A 21 1.69 -3.32 -15.47
N LEU A 22 1.42 -2.81 -14.27
CA LEU A 22 2.11 -1.63 -13.74
C LEU A 22 3.55 -1.94 -13.34
N THR A 23 3.83 -3.16 -12.89
CA THR A 23 5.20 -3.61 -12.61
C THR A 23 5.98 -3.79 -13.91
N ALA A 24 5.35 -4.30 -14.98
CA ALA A 24 5.97 -4.39 -16.30
C ALA A 24 6.34 -3.02 -16.89
N ASP A 25 5.54 -1.99 -16.57
CA ASP A 25 5.82 -0.60 -16.93
C ASP A 25 6.89 0.06 -16.02
N GLY A 26 7.43 -0.70 -15.05
CA GLY A 26 8.53 -0.28 -14.18
C GLY A 26 8.09 0.48 -12.92
N HIS A 27 6.79 0.46 -12.60
CA HIS A 27 6.26 1.06 -11.38
C HIS A 27 6.36 0.11 -10.18
N VAL A 28 6.48 0.69 -8.99
CA VAL A 28 6.49 -0.08 -7.73
C VAL A 28 5.06 -0.11 -7.20
N VAL A 29 4.45 -1.30 -7.26
CA VAL A 29 3.02 -1.49 -6.95
C VAL A 29 2.84 -2.11 -5.57
N ARG A 30 1.95 -1.53 -4.76
CA ARG A 30 1.54 -2.07 -3.46
C ARG A 30 0.05 -2.44 -3.50
N PRO A 31 -0.28 -3.74 -3.65
CA PRO A 31 -1.66 -4.21 -3.64
C PRO A 31 -2.20 -4.28 -2.21
N PHE A 32 -3.41 -3.78 -2.00
CA PHE A 32 -4.18 -3.93 -0.77
C PHE A 32 -5.55 -4.52 -1.10
N ASN A 33 -5.95 -5.52 -0.31
CA ASN A 33 -7.24 -6.21 -0.43
C ASN A 33 -8.35 -5.56 0.41
N ASN A 34 -8.08 -4.41 1.03
CA ASN A 34 -9.02 -3.71 1.88
C ASN A 34 -8.67 -2.23 1.95
N GLY A 35 -9.67 -1.36 1.76
CA GLY A 35 -9.53 0.09 1.88
C GLY A 35 -9.03 0.56 3.23
N GLU A 36 -9.38 -0.11 4.33
CA GLU A 36 -8.89 0.26 5.67
C GLU A 36 -7.37 0.06 5.80
N LEU A 37 -6.84 -1.03 5.24
CA LEU A 37 -5.40 -1.30 5.22
C LEU A 37 -4.66 -0.28 4.36
N ALA A 38 -5.26 0.09 3.22
CA ALA A 38 -4.72 1.13 2.35
C ALA A 38 -4.69 2.50 3.03
N LEU A 39 -5.80 2.89 3.66
CA LEU A 39 -5.90 4.13 4.44
C LEU A 39 -4.88 4.17 5.57
N ARG A 40 -4.68 3.06 6.30
CA ARG A 40 -3.68 2.98 7.37
C ARG A 40 -2.23 3.12 6.86
N SER A 41 -1.98 2.73 5.62
CA SER A 41 -0.66 2.88 4.98
C SER A 41 -0.36 4.32 4.56
N ILE A 42 -1.38 5.10 4.19
CA ILE A 42 -1.26 6.49 3.73
C ILE A 42 -1.39 7.48 4.89
N TYR A 43 -2.38 7.24 5.75
CA TYR A 43 -2.60 7.92 7.00
C TYR A 43 -2.23 6.96 8.11
N PRO A 44 -0.96 6.95 8.56
CA PRO A 44 -0.64 6.34 9.85
C PRO A 44 -1.46 7.13 10.87
N VAL A 45 -2.60 6.56 11.25
CA VAL A 45 -3.43 7.11 12.32
C VAL A 45 -2.48 7.20 13.49
N ALA A 46 -2.08 8.42 13.82
CA ALA A 46 -1.23 8.75 14.95
C ALA A 46 -2.04 8.44 16.20
N LYS A 47 -2.24 7.14 16.45
CA LYS A 47 -2.84 6.61 17.65
C LYS A 47 -1.74 6.75 18.69
N CYS A 48 -1.79 7.89 19.35
CA CYS A 48 -0.88 8.34 20.39
C CYS A 48 0.56 8.59 19.91
N ALA A 49 0.79 9.80 19.38
CA ALA A 49 2.12 10.44 19.40
C ALA A 49 2.57 10.84 20.83
N TRP A 50 1.97 10.24 21.86
CA TRP A 50 2.43 10.29 23.25
C TRP A 50 2.47 8.85 23.74
N CYS A 51 3.66 8.40 24.12
CA CYS A 51 4.00 7.07 24.62
C CYS A 51 4.36 6.01 23.56
N MET A 52 5.67 5.69 23.57
CA MET A 52 6.30 4.44 23.15
C MET A 52 6.75 4.33 21.67
N GLY A 53 7.97 4.80 21.44
CA GLY A 53 9.10 3.88 21.31
C GLY A 53 9.03 2.84 20.17
N LYS A 54 9.83 3.12 19.14
CA LYS A 54 10.27 2.24 18.04
C LYS A 54 9.34 2.14 16.84
N ALA A 55 9.50 3.13 15.98
CA ALA A 55 9.34 2.99 14.55
C ALA A 55 10.11 1.75 14.04
N LYS A 56 9.39 0.77 13.50
CA LYS A 56 9.87 -0.09 12.44
C LYS A 56 8.81 -0.10 11.34
N TYR A 57 8.95 0.87 10.45
CA TYR A 57 8.38 0.79 9.11
C TYR A 57 9.04 -0.40 8.42
N PHE A 58 8.27 -1.47 8.22
CA PHE A 58 8.70 -2.58 7.38
C PHE A 58 8.19 -2.28 5.97
N VAL A 59 9.13 -1.87 5.11
CA VAL A 59 9.05 -2.03 3.66
C VAL A 59 9.55 -3.43 3.35
#